data_AF-A0A965VUC4-F1
#
_entry.id   AF-A0A965VUC4-F1
#
_cell.length_a   1.000
_cell.length_b   1.000
_cell.length_c   1.000
_cell.angle_alpha   90.00
_cell.angle_beta   90.00
_cell.angle_gamma   90.00
#
_symmetry.space_group_name_H-M   'P 1'
#
loop_
_entity.id
_entity.type
_entity.pdbx_description
1 polymer ?
#
loop_
_entity_poly.entity_id
_entity_poly.type
_entity_poly.pdbx_seq_one_letter_code
_entity_poly.pdbx_strand_id
1 'polypeptide(L)'
;MDLDQRCIVIGGGIAGAACARALADRGWQVKVLDTAGDPCAAASGVPLGVVSCHASPDDNPLSQLTRAGMQYTLAFARQHLIH
;
A
#
# COMPACT_ATOMS: atom_id res chain seq x y z
N MET A 1 -8.71 -16.67 23.04
CA MET A 1 -8.39 -15.96 21.79
C MET A 1 -8.02 -14.57 22.19
N ASP A 2 -6.73 -14.26 22.13
CA ASP A 2 -6.21 -12.97 22.54
C ASP A 2 -6.73 -11.88 21.57
N LEU A 3 -7.29 -10.80 22.12
CA LEU A 3 -7.92 -9.72 21.33
C LEU A 3 -6.89 -8.68 20.86
N ASP A 4 -5.68 -8.74 21.38
CA ASP A 4 -4.83 -7.56 21.48
C ASP A 4 -4.21 -7.09 20.15
N GLN A 5 -4.34 -7.86 19.06
CA GLN A 5 -3.75 -7.53 17.76
C GLN A 5 -4.64 -7.94 16.56
N ARG A 6 -5.95 -7.71 16.63
CA ARG A 6 -6.87 -7.94 15.50
C ARG A 6 -7.33 -6.63 14.88
N CYS A 7 -7.28 -6.52 13.56
CA CYS A 7 -7.79 -5.34 12.85
C CYS A 7 -8.51 -5.71 11.55
N ILE A 8 -9.35 -4.79 11.09
CA ILE A 8 -10.03 -4.87 9.80
C ILE A 8 -9.53 -3.75 8.90
N VAL A 9 -9.21 -4.08 7.65
CA VAL A 9 -8.94 -3.12 6.57
C VAL A 9 -10.10 -3.18 5.59
N ILE A 10 -10.67 -2.02 5.26
CA ILE A 10 -11.78 -1.89 4.31
C ILE A 10 -11.21 -1.37 2.99
N GLY A 11 -11.40 -2.15 1.93
CA GLY A 11 -10.82 -1.96 0.60
C GLY A 11 -9.64 -2.90 0.34
N GLY A 12 -9.74 -3.69 -0.72
CA GLY A 12 -8.73 -4.60 -1.28
C GLY A 12 -7.98 -4.02 -2.49
N GLY A 13 -8.00 -2.68 -2.64
CA GLY A 13 -7.13 -1.96 -3.57
C GLY A 13 -5.68 -1.84 -3.06
N ILE A 14 -4.81 -1.19 -3.83
CA ILE A 14 -3.36 -1.15 -3.55
C ILE A 14 -3.02 -0.57 -2.17
N ALA A 15 -3.73 0.49 -1.75
CA ALA A 15 -3.53 1.12 -0.44
C ALA A 15 -3.97 0.18 0.70
N GLY A 16 -5.12 -0.48 0.56
CA GLY A 16 -5.63 -1.42 1.54
C GLY A 16 -4.72 -2.65 1.69
N ALA A 17 -4.26 -3.21 0.58
CA ALA A 17 -3.30 -4.31 0.58
C ALA A 17 -1.97 -3.91 1.25
N ALA A 18 -1.45 -2.72 0.97
CA ALA A 18 -0.23 -2.21 1.59
C ALA A 18 -0.41 -2.02 3.12
N CYS A 19 -1.53 -1.45 3.56
CA CYS A 19 -1.85 -1.31 4.98
C CYS A 19 -1.97 -2.68 5.66
N ALA A 20 -2.68 -3.62 5.03
CA ALA A 20 -2.86 -4.96 5.58
C ALA A 20 -1.53 -5.70 5.73
N ARG A 21 -0.64 -5.61 4.73
CA ARG A 21 0.71 -6.17 4.81
C ARG A 21 1.51 -5.53 5.95
N ALA A 22 1.52 -4.20 6.03
CA ALA A 22 2.27 -3.48 7.05
C ALA A 22 1.82 -3.85 8.48
N LEU A 23 0.51 -4.05 8.69
CA LEU A 23 -0.03 -4.50 9.97
C LEU A 23 0.31 -5.98 10.25
N ALA A 24 0.18 -6.84 9.26
CA ALA A 24 0.54 -8.26 9.38
C ALA A 24 2.03 -8.46 9.70
N ASP A 25 2.93 -7.70 9.06
CA ASP A 25 4.37 -7.71 9.34
C ASP A 25 4.69 -7.27 10.78
N ARG A 26 3.76 -6.60 11.47
CA ARG A 26 3.85 -6.18 12.88
C ARG A 26 3.13 -7.15 13.85
N GLY A 27 2.70 -8.31 13.37
CA GLY A 27 2.05 -9.34 14.17
C GLY A 27 0.52 -9.25 14.26
N TRP A 28 -0.11 -8.31 13.55
CA TRP A 28 -1.57 -8.19 13.58
C TRP A 28 -2.22 -9.29 12.73
N GLN A 29 -3.30 -9.87 13.26
CA GLN A 29 -4.24 -10.63 12.47
C GLN A 29 -5.18 -9.68 11.73
N VAL A 30 -4.92 -9.51 10.43
CA VAL A 30 -5.65 -8.57 9.57
C VAL A 30 -6.74 -9.29 8.78
N LYS A 31 -7.97 -8.77 8.85
CA LYS A 31 -9.05 -9.14 7.91
C LYS A 31 -9.25 -8.02 6.90
N VAL A 32 -9.14 -8.33 5.62
CA VAL A 32 -9.45 -7.38 4.53
C VAL A 32 -10.87 -7.63 4.03
N LEU A 33 -11.66 -6.58 3.90
CA LEU A 33 -13.01 -6.61 3.35
C LEU A 33 -13.07 -5.72 2.11
N ASP A 34 -13.58 -6.23 1.00
CA ASP A 34 -13.89 -5.45 -0.21
C ASP A 34 -15.33 -5.74 -0.63
N THR A 35 -15.96 -4.77 -1.31
CA THR A 35 -17.28 -4.96 -1.92
C THR A 35 -17.20 -5.70 -3.25
N ALA A 36 -16.03 -5.69 -3.90
CA ALA A 36 -15.76 -6.43 -5.12
C ALA A 36 -15.46 -7.90 -4.81
N GLY A 37 -15.77 -8.79 -5.76
CA GLY A 37 -15.50 -10.22 -5.63
C GLY A 37 -14.02 -10.58 -5.69
N ASP A 38 -13.21 -9.75 -6.36
CA ASP A 38 -11.77 -9.93 -6.53
C ASP A 38 -11.00 -8.73 -5.97
N PRO A 39 -9.79 -8.93 -5.40
CA PRO A 39 -8.91 -7.83 -5.03
C PRO A 39 -8.60 -6.94 -6.23
N CYS A 40 -8.32 -5.66 -5.96
CA CYS A 40 -7.86 -4.73 -6.99
C CYS A 40 -8.86 -4.49 -8.15
N ALA A 41 -10.16 -4.75 -7.97
CA ALA A 41 -11.16 -4.66 -9.04
C ALA A 41 -11.64 -3.24 -9.41
N ALA A 42 -11.16 -2.20 -8.72
CA ALA A 42 -11.53 -0.79 -8.96
C ALA A 42 -10.37 -0.02 -9.61
N ALA A 43 -10.15 1.25 -9.25
CA ALA A 43 -9.07 2.08 -9.81
C ALA A 43 -7.67 1.45 -9.74
N SER A 44 -7.42 0.60 -8.74
CA SER A 44 -6.14 -0.11 -8.62
C SER A 44 -5.94 -1.20 -9.70
N GLY A 45 -6.99 -1.70 -10.35
CA GLY A 45 -6.95 -2.76 -11.36
C GLY A 45 -6.51 -2.31 -12.74
N VAL A 46 -5.94 -1.11 -12.85
CA VAL A 46 -5.39 -0.60 -14.10
C VAL A 46 -4.26 -1.51 -14.59
N PRO A 47 -4.21 -1.88 -15.89
CA PRO A 47 -3.20 -2.80 -16.41
C PRO A 47 -1.78 -2.22 -16.38
N LEU A 48 -1.65 -0.89 -16.30
CA LEU A 48 -0.37 -0.20 -16.18
C LEU A 48 -0.52 1.01 -15.26
N GLY A 49 0.29 1.04 -14.20
CA GLY A 49 0.42 2.17 -13.28
C GLY A 49 1.75 2.89 -13.45
N VAL A 50 1.76 4.20 -13.24
CA VAL A 50 2.98 5.02 -13.14
C VAL A 50 3.05 5.59 -11.73
N VAL A 51 4.22 5.52 -11.12
CA VAL A 51 4.49 6.14 -9.82
C VAL A 51 5.51 7.25 -10.02
N SER A 52 5.19 8.46 -9.55
CA SER A 52 6.05 9.63 -9.68
C SER A 52 6.09 10.43 -8.37
N CYS A 53 7.25 11.02 -8.08
CA CYS A 53 7.36 11.99 -6.99
C CYS A 53 6.74 13.31 -7.43
N HIS A 54 6.04 13.98 -6.51
CA HIS A 54 5.82 15.42 -6.64
C HIS A 54 7.14 16.14 -6.32
N ALA A 55 7.56 17.07 -7.15
CA ALA A 55 8.77 17.86 -6.93
C ALA A 55 8.42 19.35 -6.97
N SER A 56 8.70 20.05 -5.87
CA SER A 56 8.57 21.49 -5.75
C SER A 56 9.90 22.11 -5.30
N PRO A 57 10.22 23.35 -5.73
CA PRO A 57 11.50 23.99 -5.36
C PRO A 57 11.69 24.19 -3.85
N ASP A 58 10.59 24.34 -3.12
CA ASP A 58 10.55 24.52 -1.67
C ASP A 58 10.58 23.22 -0.87
N ASP A 59 10.66 22.06 -1.55
CA ASP A 59 10.60 20.73 -0.97
C ASP A 59 9.48 20.57 0.07
N ASN A 60 8.27 20.96 -0.33
CA ASN A 60 7.11 21.00 0.55
C ASN A 60 6.76 19.60 1.11
N PRO A 61 5.86 19.51 2.12
CA PRO A 61 5.50 18.23 2.72
C PRO A 61 4.97 17.18 1.72
N LEU A 62 4.31 17.60 0.65
CA LEU A 62 3.86 16.69 -0.41
C LEU A 62 5.04 16.13 -1.21
N SER A 63 6.04 16.95 -1.51
CA SER A 63 7.30 16.51 -2.14
C SER A 63 8.07 15.54 -1.26
N GLN A 64 8.18 15.82 0.04
CA GLN A 64 8.81 14.90 1.00
C GLN A 64 8.06 13.57 1.10
N LEU A 65 6.74 13.62 1.23
CA LEU A 65 5.88 12.44 1.35
C LEU A 65 5.97 11.55 0.10
N THR A 66 5.80 12.13 -1.08
CA THR A 66 5.80 11.37 -2.33
C THR A 66 7.19 10.78 -2.64
N ARG A 67 8.27 11.50 -2.31
CA ARG A 67 9.64 10.98 -2.42
C ARG A 67 9.89 9.80 -1.49
N ALA A 68 9.47 9.90 -0.22
CA ALA A 68 9.58 8.79 0.72
C ALA A 68 8.74 7.58 0.27
N GLY A 69 7.51 7.82 -0.21
CA GLY A 69 6.64 6.77 -0.76
C GLY A 69 7.24 6.07 -1.97
N MET A 70 7.88 6.81 -2.88
CA MET A 70 8.58 6.27 -4.04
C MET A 70 9.77 5.41 -3.66
N GLN A 71 10.58 5.85 -2.69
CA GLN A 71 11.71 5.06 -2.19
C GLN A 71 11.25 3.74 -1.58
N TYR A 72 10.17 3.76 -0.77
CA TYR A 72 9.58 2.55 -0.20
C TYR A 72 9.04 1.61 -1.29
N THR A 73 8.31 2.17 -2.27
CA THR A 73 7.75 1.40 -3.38
C THR A 73 8.84 0.74 -4.22
N LEU A 74 9.93 1.45 -4.50
CA LEU A 74 11.06 0.90 -5.27
C LEU A 74 11.79 -0.21 -4.50
N ALA A 75 11.98 -0.04 -3.19
CA ALA A 75 12.58 -1.09 -2.35
C ALA A 75 11.69 -2.34 -2.32
N PHE A 76 10.38 -2.17 -2.14
CA PHE A 76 9.40 -3.25 -2.20
C PHE A 76 9.42 -3.97 -3.55
N ALA A 77 9.40 -3.20 -4.65
CA ALA A 77 9.46 -3.74 -6.01
C ALA A 77 10.74 -4.55 -6.24
N ARG A 78 11.92 -4.05 -5.84
CA ARG A 78 13.19 -4.78 -5.95
C ARG A 78 13.20 -6.09 -5.17
N GLN A 79 12.51 -6.14 -4.04
CA GLN A 79 12.44 -7.32 -3.20
C GLN A 79 11.47 -8.38 -3.75
N HIS A 80 10.40 -7.96 -4.42
CA HIS A 80 9.27 -8.84 -4.76
C HIS A 80 9.02 -9.03 -6.25
N LEU A 81 9.57 -8.17 -7.11
CA LEU A 81 9.54 -8.33 -8.55
C LEU A 81 10.91 -8.87 -8.98
N ILE A 82 10.91 -10.11 -9.47
CA ILE A 82 12.06 -10.78 -10.03
C ILE A 82 12.37 -10.12 -11.38
N HIS A 83 13.65 -9.86 -11.67
CA HIS A 83 14.11 -9.48 -13.00
C HIS A 83 13.93 -10.62 -14.01
#